data_AF-A0A2C1LHQ0-F1
#
_entry.id   AF-A0A2C1LHQ0-F1
#
_cell.length_a   1.000
_cell.length_b   1.000
_cell.length_c   1.000
_cell.angle_alpha   90.00
_cell.angle_beta   90.00
_cell.angle_gamma   90.00
#
_symmetry.space_group_name_H-M   'P 1'
#
loop_
_entity.id
_entity.type
_entity.pdbx_description
1 polymer ?
#
loop_
_entity_poly.entity_id
_entity_poly.type
_entity_poly.pdbx_seq_one_letter_code
_entity_poly.pdbx_strand_id
1 'polypeptide(L)' 'MFQKKPILCKSCEKEIQTHEKAWIYMPFPTSGLTNMKKYIELEGKTYCNSCIQIISKTK' A
#
# COMPACT_ATOMS: atom_id res chain seq x y z
N MET A 1 16.49 16.93 -6.37
CA MET A 1 15.71 15.87 -7.05
C MET A 1 15.01 15.07 -5.98
N PHE A 2 13.67 15.02 -5.99
CA PHE A 2 12.91 14.21 -5.02
C PHE A 2 13.24 12.73 -5.27
N GLN A 3 14.09 12.14 -4.43
CA GLN A 3 14.30 10.70 -4.40
C GLN A 3 12.96 10.09 -3.94
N LYS A 4 12.18 9.55 -4.87
CA LYS A 4 10.96 8.82 -4.52
C LYS A 4 11.39 7.64 -3.66
N LYS A 5 10.85 7.55 -2.44
CA LYS A 5 11.02 6.35 -1.63
C LYS A 5 10.43 5.17 -2.42
N PRO A 6 11.18 4.07 -2.62
CA PRO A 6 10.64 2.90 -3.30
C PRO A 6 9.47 2.36 -2.48
N ILE A 7 8.33 2.12 -3.13
CA ILE A 7 7.17 1.51 -2.50
C ILE A 7 7.36 0.00 -2.58
N LEU A 8 7.59 -0.64 -1.44
CA LEU A 8 7.83 -2.08 -1.38
C LEU A 8 6.54 -2.81 -1.00
N CYS A 9 6.33 -3.98 -1.60
CA CYS A 9 5.28 -4.89 -1.17
C CYS A 9 5.54 -5.37 0.25
N LYS A 10 4.56 -5.24 1.14
CA LYS A 10 4.71 -5.66 2.55
C LYS A 10 4.94 -7.16 2.74
N SER A 11 4.56 -7.99 1.75
CA SER A 11 4.67 -9.45 1.84
C SER A 11 5.91 -10.04 1.18
N CYS A 12 6.41 -9.45 0.09
CA CYS A 12 7.53 -10.02 -0.67
C CYS A 12 8.68 -9.04 -0.86
N GLU A 13 8.59 -7.84 -0.28
CA GLU A 13 9.60 -6.77 -0.32
C GLU A 13 10.00 -6.30 -1.72
N LYS A 14 9.33 -6.82 -2.76
CA LYS A 14 9.51 -6.41 -4.13
C LYS A 14 9.10 -4.95 -4.28
N GLU A 15 9.95 -4.18 -4.96
CA GLU A 15 9.62 -2.83 -5.37
C GLU A 15 8.47 -2.84 -6.38
N ILE A 16 7.43 -2.07 -6.06
CA ILE A 16 6.29 -1.85 -6.93
C ILE A 16 6.70 -0.78 -7.94
N GLN A 17 6.66 -1.17 -9.22
CA GLN A 17 7.12 -0.32 -10.31
C GLN A 17 6.15 0.82 -10.59
N THR A 18 6.64 1.88 -11.21
CA THR A 18 5.79 3.01 -11.63
C THR A 18 4.78 2.51 -12.67
N HIS A 19 3.49 2.82 -12.46
CA HIS A 19 2.33 2.31 -13.24
C HIS A 19 1.92 0.85 -12.98
N GLU A 20 2.59 0.13 -12.08
CA GLU A 20 2.13 -1.19 -11.65
C GLU A 20 0.85 -1.05 -10.81
N LYS A 21 -0.12 -1.95 -11.02
CA LYS A 21 -1.32 -2.00 -10.17
C LYS A 21 -0.91 -2.49 -8.78
N ALA A 22 -1.23 -1.69 -7.78
CA ALA A 22 -0.95 -1.98 -6.38
C ALA A 22 -2.20 -1.84 -5.53
N TRP A 23 -2.26 -2.59 -4.44
CA TRP A 23 -3.35 -2.56 -3.49
C TRP A 23 -2.84 -2.01 -2.17
N ILE A 24 -3.59 -1.07 -1.60
CA ILE A 24 -3.30 -0.54 -0.29
C ILE A 24 -4.32 -1.13 0.67
N TYR A 25 -3.84 -1.95 1.60
CA TYR A 25 -4.63 -2.37 2.73
C TYR A 25 -4.46 -1.35 3.84
N MET A 26 -5.55 -0.67 4.18
CA MET A 26 -5.59 0.28 5.29
C MET A 26 -6.94 0.17 6.01
N PRO A 27 -6.99 0.34 7.33
CA PRO A 27 -8.25 0.52 8.04
C PRO A 27 -8.94 1.81 7.53
N PHE A 28 -10.27 1.82 7.51
CA PHE A 28 -10.99 3.05 7.22
C PHE A 28 -10.79 4.02 8.40
N PRO A 29 -10.41 5.29 8.16
CA PRO A 29 -10.09 6.22 9.23
C PRO A 29 -11.32 6.48 10.11
N THR A 30 -11.10 6.56 11.42
CA THR A 30 -12.15 6.62 12.45
C THR A 30 -12.99 7.91 12.42
N SER A 31 -12.45 9.03 11.91
CA SER A 31 -13.19 10.30 11.83
C SER A 31 -12.53 11.35 10.92
N GLY A 32 -13.34 12.06 10.12
CA GLY A 32 -13.01 13.36 9.51
C GLY A 32 -12.17 13.36 8.24
N LEU A 33 -11.99 14.55 7.65
CA LEU A 33 -11.16 14.90 6.47
C LEU A 33 -9.66 14.63 6.74
N THR A 34 -9.30 13.40 7.10
CA THR A 34 -7.89 13.00 7.18
C THR A 34 -7.31 13.07 5.76
N ASN A 35 -6.16 13.72 5.62
CA ASN A 35 -5.43 13.75 4.35
C ASN A 35 -5.10 12.31 3.95
N MET A 36 -5.88 11.73 3.02
CA MET A 36 -5.79 10.33 2.63
C MET A 36 -4.39 9.94 2.18
N LYS A 37 -3.65 10.85 1.50
CA LYS A 37 -2.26 10.57 1.10
C LYS A 37 -1.36 10.36 2.30
N LYS A 38 -1.43 11.25 3.29
CA LYS A 38 -0.60 11.16 4.50
C LYS A 38 -1.01 9.96 5.35
N TYR A 39 -2.29 9.61 5.34
CA TYR A 39 -2.79 8.43 6.04
C TYR A 39 -2.32 7.13 5.40
N ILE A 40 -2.34 7.04 4.07
CA ILE A 40 -1.77 5.93 3.29
C ILE A 40 -0.26 5.82 3.54
N GLU A 41 0.47 6.94 3.60
CA GLU A 41 1.92 6.92 3.89
C GLU A 41 2.24 6.38 5.29
N LEU A 42 1.38 6.64 6.28
CA LEU A 42 1.60 6.25 7.68
C LEU A 42 1.11 4.83 7.98
N GLU A 43 -0.10 4.48 7.51
CA GLU A 43 -0.78 3.24 7.88
C GLU A 43 -1.06 2.30 6.69
N GLY A 44 -0.84 2.77 5.46
CA GLY A 44 -1.08 1.99 4.25
C GLY A 44 -0.05 0.88 4.08
N LYS A 45 -0.51 -0.37 4.09
CA LYS A 45 0.31 -1.52 3.68
C LYS A 45 0.09 -1.75 2.19
N THR A 46 1.14 -1.58 1.40
CA THR A 46 1.06 -1.78 -0.05
C THR A 46 1.39 -3.22 -0.42
N TYR A 47 0.60 -3.80 -1.32
CA TYR A 47 0.74 -5.16 -1.82
C TYR A 47 0.74 -5.19 -3.34
N CYS A 48 1.60 -6.03 -3.91
CA CYS A 48 1.57 -6.36 -5.33
C CYS A 48 0.43 -7.33 -5.66
N ASN A 49 0.14 -7.49 -6.96
CA ASN A 49 -0.94 -8.34 -7.45
C ASN A 49 -0.88 -9.79 -6.93
N SER A 50 0.31 -10.37 -6.84
CA SER A 50 0.48 -11.75 -6.38
C SER A 50 0.19 -11.89 -4.88
N CYS A 51 0.61 -10.92 -4.08
CA CYS A 51 0.48 -11.01 -2.62
C CYS A 51 -0.92 -10.65 -2.12
N ILE A 52 -1.64 -9.75 -2.79
CA ILE A 52 -3.01 -9.39 -2.37
C ILE A 52 -3.98 -10.56 -2.53
N GLN A 53 -3.80 -11.40 -3.57
CA GLN A 53 -4.63 -12.60 -3.77
C GLN A 53 -4.44 -13.64 -2.67
N ILE A 54 -3.25 -13.70 -2.07
CA ILE A 54 -2.99 -14.60 -0.93
C ILE A 54 -3.71 -14.04 0.30
N ILE A 55 -3.46 -12.77 0.63
CA ILE A 55 -4.02 -12.15 1.85
C ILE A 55 -5.56 -12.09 1.81
N SER A 56 -6.15 -11.82 0.65
CA SER A 56 -7.61 -11.78 0.50
C SER A 56 -8.28 -13.16 0.59
N LYS A 57 -7.55 -14.26 0.38
CA LYS A 57 -8.07 -15.63 0.54
C LYS A 57 -7.92 -16.17 1.96
N THR A 58 -6.94 -15.65 2.72
CA THR A 58 -6.65 -16.10 4.09
C THR A 58 -7.43 -15.32 5.15
N LYS A 59 -8.13 -14.25 4.78
CA LYS A 59 -8.96 -13.43 5.66
C LYS A 59 -10.44 -13.73 5.46
#